data_AF-A0A9W6PMW4-F1
#
_entry.id   AF-A0A9W6PMW4-F1
#
_cell.length_a   1.000
_cell.length_b   1.000
_cell.length_c   1.000
_cell.angle_alpha   90.00
_cell.angle_beta   90.00
_cell.angle_gamma   90.00
#
_symmetry.space_group_name_H-M   'P 1'
#
loop_
_entity.id
_entity.type
_entity.pdbx_description
1 polymer ?
#
loop_
_entity_poly.entity_id
_entity_poly.type
_entity_poly.pdbx_seq_one_letter_code
_entity_poly.pdbx_strand_id
1 'polypeptide(L)'
;MAEDEIERRLAEVADGGADRDAVDRWAGRQLLADGREWDETSRWALELLFGIDLRHGPGEPYLHDEEQVGEWLAEYRRRRAGG
;
A
#
# COMPACT_ATOMS: atom_id res chain seq x y z
N MET A 1 -6.74 -5.58 12.90
CA MET A 1 -7.50 -4.30 12.78
C MET A 1 -6.80 -3.30 11.86
N ALA A 2 -5.47 -3.17 11.89
CA ALA A 2 -4.76 -2.24 11.01
C ALA A 2 -4.02 -2.96 9.88
N GLU A 3 -3.61 -4.20 10.11
CA GLU A 3 -3.14 -5.14 9.10
C GLU A 3 -4.26 -5.43 8.07
N ASP A 4 -5.50 -5.53 8.54
CA ASP A 4 -6.67 -5.70 7.69
C ASP A 4 -6.97 -4.41 6.89
N GLU A 5 -6.63 -3.24 7.43
CA GLU A 5 -6.74 -1.97 6.72
C GLU A 5 -5.65 -1.86 5.64
N ILE A 6 -4.41 -2.28 5.91
CA ILE A 6 -3.34 -2.35 4.89
C ILE A 6 -3.77 -3.25 3.73
N GLU A 7 -4.28 -4.45 4.04
CA GLU A 7 -4.77 -5.38 3.03
C GLU A 7 -5.92 -4.78 2.22
N ARG A 8 -6.86 -4.12 2.89
CA ARG A 8 -7.98 -3.45 2.23
C ARG A 8 -7.51 -2.35 1.27
N ARG A 9 -6.54 -1.53 1.66
CA ARG A 9 -6.00 -0.48 0.77
C ARG A 9 -5.28 -1.06 -0.43
N LEU A 10 -4.51 -2.13 -0.26
CA LEU A 10 -3.88 -2.84 -1.37
C LEU A 10 -4.94 -3.38 -2.34
N ALA A 11 -6.02 -3.99 -1.82
CA ALA A 11 -7.11 -4.48 -2.66
C ALA A 11 -7.86 -3.37 -3.40
N GLU A 12 -8.20 -2.27 -2.72
CA GLU A 12 -8.89 -1.13 -3.34
C GLU A 12 -8.07 -0.48 -4.47
N VAL A 13 -6.75 -0.41 -4.33
CA VAL A 13 -5.85 0.07 -5.40
C VAL A 13 -5.74 -0.95 -6.53
N ALA A 14 -5.59 -2.24 -6.22
CA ALA A 14 -5.51 -3.31 -7.23
C ALA A 14 -6.80 -3.42 -8.06
N ASP A 15 -7.96 -3.12 -7.48
CA ASP A 15 -9.25 -3.09 -8.19
C ASP A 15 -9.44 -1.80 -9.02
N GLY A 16 -8.50 -0.85 -8.96
CA GLY A 16 -8.57 0.44 -9.66
C GLY A 16 -9.62 1.42 -9.11
N GLY A 17 -10.24 1.10 -7.96
CA GLY A 17 -11.31 1.90 -7.36
C GLY A 17 -10.84 2.94 -6.35
N ALA A 18 -9.59 2.85 -5.89
CA ALA A 18 -9.04 3.76 -4.88
C ALA A 18 -8.52 5.08 -5.46
N ASP A 19 -8.70 6.16 -4.70
CA ASP A 19 -7.91 7.38 -4.87
C ASP A 19 -6.49 7.14 -4.32
N ARG A 20 -5.52 6.99 -5.23
CA ARG A 20 -4.11 6.70 -4.89
C ARG A 20 -3.46 7.80 -4.04
N ASP A 21 -3.84 9.07 -4.23
CA ASP A 21 -3.34 10.18 -3.40
C ASP A 21 -3.89 10.08 -1.96
N ALA A 22 -5.15 9.66 -1.80
CA ALA A 22 -5.72 9.42 -0.48
C ALA A 22 -5.07 8.21 0.22
N VAL A 23 -4.68 7.19 -0.54
CA VAL A 23 -3.97 6.00 -0.05
C VAL A 23 -2.54 6.35 0.36
N ASP A 24 -1.79 7.08 -0.47
CA ASP A 24 -0.46 7.58 -0.15
C ASP A 24 -0.44 8.34 1.17
N ARG A 25 -1.30 9.36 1.29
CA ARG A 25 -1.37 10.17 2.52
C ARG A 25 -1.77 9.36 3.74
N TRP A 26 -2.61 8.34 3.56
CA TRP A 26 -2.96 7.45 4.65
C TRP A 26 -1.76 6.61 5.08
N ALA A 27 -0.99 6.04 4.15
CA ALA A 27 0.20 5.25 4.43
C ALA A 27 1.28 6.10 5.13
N GLY A 28 1.52 7.32 4.64
CA GLY A 28 2.44 8.27 5.27
C GLY A 28 2.04 8.59 6.72
N ARG A 29 0.74 8.79 7.00
CA ARG A 29 0.25 8.98 8.37
C ARG A 29 0.47 7.76 9.26
N GLN A 30 0.37 6.54 8.73
CA GLN A 30 0.63 5.32 9.49
C GLN A 30 2.11 5.13 9.82
N LEU A 31 3.01 5.48 8.90
CA LEU A 31 4.46 5.39 9.09
C LEU A 31 5.00 6.46 10.04
N LEU A 32 4.40 7.64 10.04
CA LEU A 32 4.80 8.78 10.87
C LEU A 32 4.08 8.82 12.23
N ALA A 33 3.14 7.91 12.49
CA ALA A 33 2.42 7.87 13.76
C ALA A 33 3.37 7.46 14.91
N ASP A 34 3.61 8.38 15.84
CA ASP A 34 4.43 8.13 17.02
C ASP A 34 3.92 6.94 17.85
N GLY A 35 4.85 6.11 18.32
CA GLY A 35 4.57 5.00 19.24
C GLY A 35 3.98 3.75 18.59
N ARG A 36 3.86 3.72 17.26
CA ARG A 36 3.43 2.53 16.53
C ARG A 36 4.60 1.83 15.87
N GLU A 37 4.98 0.67 16.42
CA GLU A 37 5.87 -0.26 15.74
C GLU A 37 5.05 -1.17 14.82
N TRP A 38 5.49 -1.26 13.56
CA TRP A 38 4.96 -2.18 12.58
C TRP A 38 5.89 -3.38 12.49
N ASP A 39 5.32 -4.58 12.38
CA ASP A 39 6.10 -5.75 11.98
C ASP A 39 6.68 -5.55 10.58
N GLU A 40 7.69 -6.33 10.23
CA GLU A 40 8.40 -6.22 8.96
C GLU A 40 7.46 -6.29 7.74
N THR A 41 6.42 -7.13 7.80
CA THR A 41 5.47 -7.32 6.70
C THR A 41 4.54 -6.11 6.56
N SER A 42 3.97 -5.63 7.67
CA SER A 42 3.13 -4.43 7.66
C SER A 42 3.90 -3.18 7.30
N ARG A 43 5.14 -3.04 7.77
CA ARG A 43 6.03 -1.94 7.43
C ARG A 43 6.33 -1.92 5.93
N TRP A 44 6.74 -3.06 5.38
CA TRP A 44 7.01 -3.21 3.94
C TRP A 44 5.80 -2.80 3.09
N ALA A 45 4.59 -3.25 3.45
CA ALA A 45 3.39 -2.91 2.70
C ALA A 45 3.03 -1.41 2.80
N LEU A 46 3.22 -0.79 3.97
CA LEU A 46 3.02 0.65 4.13
C LEU A 46 4.03 1.47 3.32
N GLU A 47 5.28 1.04 3.23
CA GLU A 47 6.30 1.67 2.40
C GLU A 47 5.99 1.56 0.90
N LEU A 48 5.32 0.49 0.45
CA LEU A 48 4.82 0.38 -0.93
C LEU A 48 3.61 1.29 -1.22
N LEU A 49 2.70 1.41 -0.27
CA LEU A 49 1.53 2.28 -0.39
C LEU A 49 1.91 3.76 -0.29
N PHE A 50 3.02 4.08 0.40
CA PHE A 50 3.58 5.42 0.42
C PHE A 50 4.35 5.69 -0.88
N GLY A 51 3.83 6.60 -1.70
CA GLY A 51 4.27 6.88 -3.06
C GLY A 51 3.46 6.17 -4.15
N ILE A 52 2.32 5.54 -3.82
CA ILE A 52 1.48 4.85 -4.81
C ILE A 52 0.82 5.78 -5.84
N ASP A 53 0.78 7.08 -5.54
CA ASP A 53 0.28 8.16 -6.39
C ASP A 53 1.34 8.72 -7.35
N LEU A 54 2.60 8.29 -7.21
CA LEU A 54 3.71 8.74 -8.07
C LEU A 54 3.49 8.29 -9.51
N ARG A 55 3.87 9.17 -10.44
CA ARG A 55 3.76 9.00 -11.89
C ARG A 55 5.11 9.20 -12.55
N HIS A 56 5.28 8.68 -13.77
CA HIS A 56 6.47 8.95 -14.57
C HIS A 56 6.65 10.43 -14.93
N GLY A 57 5.56 11.20 -14.90
CA GLY A 57 5.53 12.63 -15.18
C GLY A 57 4.11 13.20 -15.06
N PRO A 58 3.93 14.52 -15.29
CA PRO A 58 2.61 15.15 -15.25
C PRO A 58 1.66 14.55 -16.30
N GLY A 59 0.55 13.96 -15.85
CA GLY A 59 -0.44 13.33 -16.74
C GLY A 59 -0.04 11.94 -17.26
N GLU A 60 1.16 11.46 -16.96
CA GLU A 60 1.61 10.11 -17.30
C GLU A 60 0.96 9.06 -16.39
N PRO A 61 1.01 7.77 -16.75
CA PRO A 61 0.61 6.67 -15.90
C PRO A 61 1.33 6.66 -14.55
N TYR A 62 0.69 6.02 -13.57
CA TYR A 62 1.33 5.72 -12.29
C TYR A 62 2.56 4.84 -12.48
N LEU A 63 3.55 4.99 -11.60
CA LEU A 63 4.76 4.15 -11.62
C LEU A 63 4.44 2.66 -11.42
N HIS A 64 3.33 2.38 -10.75
CA HIS A 64 2.85 1.05 -10.42
C HIS A 64 1.40 0.93 -10.87
N ASP A 65 1.12 0.01 -11.77
CA ASP A 65 -0.22 -0.27 -12.24
C ASP A 65 -1.00 -1.16 -11.25
N GLU A 66 -2.28 -1.37 -11.52
CA GLU A 66 -3.17 -2.20 -10.72
C GLU A 66 -2.70 -3.66 -10.63
N GLU A 67 -2.10 -4.19 -11.71
CA GLU A 67 -1.58 -5.55 -11.77
C GLU A 67 -0.41 -5.72 -10.78
N GLN A 68 0.57 -4.82 -10.82
CA GLN A 68 1.71 -4.81 -9.92
C GLN A 68 1.27 -4.70 -8.45
N VAL A 69 0.24 -3.89 -8.16
CA VAL A 69 -0.31 -3.80 -6.81
C VAL A 69 -1.03 -5.08 -6.39
N GLY A 70 -1.69 -5.77 -7.32
CA GLY A 70 -2.27 -7.09 -7.10
C GLY A 70 -1.22 -8.15 -6.72
N GLU A 71 -0.04 -8.10 -7.33
CA GLU A 71 1.09 -8.96 -6.95
C GLU A 71 1.57 -8.68 -5.52
N TRP A 72 1.66 -7.40 -5.12
CA TRP A 72 2.00 -7.02 -3.76
C TRP A 72 0.96 -7.46 -2.74
N LEU A 73 -0.34 -7.38 -3.07
CA LEU A 73 -1.40 -7.90 -2.22
C LEU A 73 -1.26 -9.41 -2.00
N ALA A 74 -1.00 -10.17 -3.07
CA ALA A 74 -0.77 -11.61 -2.97
C ALA A 74 0.47 -11.92 -2.12
N GLU A 75 1.54 -11.15 -2.28
CA GLU A 75 2.75 -11.29 -1.47
C GLU A 75 2.52 -10.93 0.01
N TYR A 76 1.79 -9.84 0.29
CA TYR A 76 1.42 -9.45 1.65
C TYR A 76 0.69 -10.59 2.37
N ARG A 77 -0.33 -11.18 1.72
CA ARG A 77 -1.07 -12.32 2.25
C ARG A 77 -0.18 -13.54 2.54
N ARG A 78 0.75 -13.84 1.63
CA ARG A 78 1.72 -14.94 1.83
C ARG A 78 2.62 -14.69 3.03
N ARG A 79 3.19 -13.50 3.15
CA ARG A 79 4.06 -13.13 4.28
C ARG A 79 3.29 -13.15 5.60
N ARG A 80 2.04 -12.68 5.62
CA ARG A 80 1.15 -12.69 6.80
C ARG A 80 0.76 -14.10 7.26
N ALA A 81 0.65 -15.05 6.33
CA ALA A 81 0.29 -16.44 6.63
C ALA A 81 1.49 -17.30 7.05
N GLY A 82 2.71 -16.87 6.72
CA GLY A 82 3.96 -17.57 7.05
C GLY A 82 4.73 -16.98 8.24
N GLY A 83 4.22 -15.91 8.84
CA GLY A 83 4.77 -15.27 10.04
C GLY A 83 4.24 -15.84 11.34
#